data_AF-B9NW55-F1
#
_entry.id   AF-B9NW55-F1
#
_cell.length_a   1.000
_cell.length_b   1.000
_cell.length_c   1.000
_cell.angle_alpha   90.00
_cell.angle_beta   90.00
_cell.angle_gamma   90.00
#
_symmetry.space_group_name_H-M   'P 1'
#
loop_
_entity.id
_entity.type
_entity.pdbx_description
1 polymer ?
#
loop_
_entity_poly.entity_id
_entity_poly.type
_entity_poly.pdbx_seq_one_letter_code
_entity_poly.pdbx_strand_id
1 'polypeptide(L)'
;MDKEIEKLLDLIMASNNTTVIRKYEEKIEQHEHDKARLTEKLANQAEPKGTFKEKLEPAITFLTNPWKLWETPGGMQVHMRRLILKLAFKTRIKYCRNQGARTPEIALPFKMLGGITDPKVCFGAGGGT
;
A
#
# COMPACT_ATOMS: atom_id res chain seq x y z
N MET A 1 -3.47 -14.50 -17.54
CA MET A 1 -3.10 -15.88 -17.19
C MET A 1 -3.94 -16.89 -17.97
N ASP A 2 -5.14 -17.31 -17.54
CA ASP A 2 -5.87 -18.40 -18.25
C ASP A 2 -6.19 -18.09 -19.72
N LYS A 3 -6.73 -16.88 -19.99
CA LYS A 3 -7.00 -16.41 -21.36
C LYS A 3 -5.75 -16.26 -22.23
N GLU A 4 -4.57 -16.14 -21.62
CA GLU A 4 -3.29 -16.03 -22.36
C GLU A 4 -2.74 -17.42 -22.67
N ILE A 5 -2.90 -18.39 -21.75
CA ILE A 5 -2.57 -19.80 -21.96
C ILE A 5 -3.42 -20.37 -23.12
N GLU A 6 -4.74 -20.15 -23.10
CA GLU A 6 -5.65 -20.59 -24.17
C GLU A 6 -5.23 -20.04 -25.54
N LYS A 7 -4.91 -18.75 -25.62
CA LYS A 7 -4.43 -18.11 -26.85
C LYS A 7 -3.11 -18.71 -27.35
N LEU A 8 -2.18 -19.04 -26.45
CA LEU A 8 -0.90 -19.65 -26.82
C LEU A 8 -1.09 -21.09 -27.30
N LEU A 9 -2.02 -21.84 -26.71
CA LEU A 9 -2.42 -23.17 -27.19
C LEU A 9 -3.03 -23.12 -28.60
N ASP A 10 -3.96 -22.18 -28.85
CA ASP A 10 -4.56 -21.98 -30.16
C ASP A 10 -3.51 -21.61 -31.23
N LEU A 11 -2.53 -20.78 -30.84
CA LEU A 11 -1.41 -20.39 -31.71
C LEU A 11 -0.45 -21.54 -32.01
N ILE A 12 -0.24 -22.46 -31.06
CA ILE A 12 0.56 -23.68 -31.29
C ILE A 12 -0.16 -24.60 -32.27
N MET A 13 -1.48 -24.80 -32.12
CA MET A 13 -2.26 -25.64 -33.03
C MET A 13 -2.28 -25.13 -34.48
N ALA A 14 -2.16 -23.81 -34.68
CA ALA A 14 -2.16 -23.17 -35.99
C ALA A 14 -0.76 -22.96 -36.62
N SER A 15 0.32 -23.24 -35.89
CA SER A 15 1.69 -22.92 -36.32
C SER A 15 2.48 -24.15 -36.76
N ASN A 16 3.27 -24.01 -37.83
CA ASN A 16 4.10 -25.10 -38.39
C ASN A 16 5.60 -24.93 -38.09
N ASN A 17 5.99 -23.88 -37.36
CA ASN A 17 7.39 -23.60 -37.05
C ASN A 17 7.77 -24.15 -35.67
N THR A 18 8.55 -25.24 -35.66
CA THR A 18 8.99 -25.96 -34.46
C THR A 18 9.75 -25.10 -33.45
N THR A 19 10.50 -24.10 -33.91
CA THR A 19 11.26 -23.20 -33.00
C THR A 19 10.35 -22.24 -32.23
N VAL A 20 9.24 -21.84 -32.83
CA VAL A 20 8.26 -20.92 -32.24
C VAL A 20 7.33 -21.68 -31.30
N ILE A 21 6.92 -22.90 -31.66
CA ILE A 21 6.15 -23.80 -30.80
C ILE A 21 6.89 -24.03 -29.48
N ARG A 22 8.18 -24.39 -29.53
CA ARG A 22 9.00 -24.60 -28.32
C ARG A 22 9.04 -23.38 -27.40
N LYS A 23 9.12 -22.16 -27.95
CA LYS A 23 9.10 -20.93 -27.14
C LYS A 23 7.73 -20.66 -26.51
N TYR A 24 6.65 -21.06 -27.15
CA TYR A 24 5.32 -20.94 -26.58
C TYR A 24 5.06 -21.99 -25.51
N GLU A 25 5.53 -23.22 -25.69
CA GLU A 25 5.52 -24.26 -24.66
C GLU A 25 6.25 -23.79 -23.39
N GLU A 26 7.45 -23.22 -23.54
CA GLU A 26 8.23 -22.68 -22.41
C GLU A 26 7.47 -21.54 -21.67
N LYS A 27 6.74 -20.69 -22.41
CA LYS A 27 5.89 -19.66 -21.80
C LYS A 27 4.68 -20.22 -21.08
N ILE A 28 4.05 -21.26 -21.63
CA ILE A 28 2.91 -21.94 -20.99
C ILE A 28 3.37 -22.55 -19.68
N GLU A 29 4.49 -23.28 -19.68
CA GLU A 29 5.08 -23.88 -18.49
C GLU A 29 5.36 -22.81 -17.41
N GLN A 30 5.93 -21.67 -17.80
CA GLN A 30 6.15 -20.55 -16.89
C GLN A 30 4.84 -20.03 -16.28
N HIS A 31 3.79 -19.86 -17.08
CA HIS A 31 2.49 -19.40 -16.61
C HIS A 31 1.80 -20.41 -15.69
N GLU A 32 1.90 -21.71 -15.97
CA GLU A 32 1.37 -22.76 -15.11
C GLU A 32 2.11 -22.82 -13.77
N HIS A 33 3.43 -22.68 -13.80
CA HIS A 33 4.24 -22.61 -12.58
C HIS A 33 3.89 -21.39 -11.73
N ASP A 34 3.73 -20.22 -12.35
CA ASP A 34 3.30 -19.01 -11.63
C ASP A 34 1.88 -19.15 -11.06
N LYS A 35 0.96 -19.81 -11.79
CA LYS A 35 -0.38 -20.12 -11.31
C LYS A 35 -0.32 -21.03 -10.08
N ALA A 36 0.44 -22.13 -10.14
CA ALA A 36 0.64 -23.03 -9.01
C ALA A 36 1.18 -22.28 -7.79
N ARG A 37 2.22 -21.46 -7.98
CA ARG A 37 2.81 -20.63 -6.93
C ARG A 37 1.81 -19.64 -6.31
N LEU A 38 0.95 -19.01 -7.12
CA LEU A 38 -0.07 -18.11 -6.62
C LEU A 38 -1.17 -18.85 -5.85
N THR A 39 -1.57 -20.05 -6.31
CA THR A 39 -2.54 -20.88 -5.59
C THR A 39 -1.99 -21.38 -4.26
N GLU A 40 -0.72 -21.77 -4.19
CA GLU A 40 -0.05 -22.11 -2.93
C GLU A 40 0.04 -20.91 -2.00
N LYS A 41 0.38 -19.72 -2.52
CA LYS A 41 0.39 -18.50 -1.71
C LYS A 41 -0.99 -18.17 -1.16
N LEU A 42 -2.05 -18.34 -1.96
CA LEU A 42 -3.43 -18.13 -1.52
C LEU A 42 -3.84 -19.16 -0.45
N ALA A 43 -3.48 -20.42 -0.62
CA ALA A 43 -3.76 -21.48 0.36
C ALA A 43 -3.00 -21.27 1.68
N ASN A 44 -1.75 -20.78 1.60
CA ASN A 44 -0.91 -20.48 2.76
C ASN A 44 -1.17 -19.10 3.37
N GLN A 45 -1.91 -18.23 2.69
CA GLN A 45 -2.26 -16.93 3.21
C GLN A 45 -3.33 -17.12 4.29
N ALA A 46 -2.99 -16.74 5.52
CA ALA A 46 -3.98 -16.72 6.60
C ALA A 46 -5.20 -15.92 6.15
N GLU A 47 -6.40 -16.51 6.26
CA GLU A 47 -7.63 -15.84 5.92
C GLU A 47 -7.66 -14.49 6.64
N PRO A 48 -7.72 -13.38 5.89
CA PRO A 48 -7.58 -12.08 6.51
C PRO A 48 -8.88 -11.83 7.26
N LYS A 49 -8.88 -12.02 8.59
CA LYS A 49 -10.06 -11.89 9.45
C LYS A 49 -10.87 -10.63 9.12
N GLY A 50 -12.12 -10.81 8.70
CA GLY A 50 -13.07 -9.74 8.45
C GLY A 50 -13.14 -9.24 7.00
N THR A 51 -14.29 -8.67 6.66
CA THR A 51 -14.58 -8.10 5.34
C THR A 51 -13.64 -6.91 5.04
N PHE A 52 -13.42 -6.59 3.75
CA PHE A 52 -12.67 -5.39 3.35
C PHE A 52 -13.18 -4.12 4.07
N LYS A 53 -14.50 -3.97 4.16
CA LYS A 53 -15.15 -2.84 4.84
C LYS A 53 -14.76 -2.72 6.31
N GLU A 54 -14.74 -3.83 7.05
CA GLU A 54 -14.37 -3.87 8.48
C GLU A 54 -12.93 -3.40 8.73
N LYS A 55 -12.03 -3.56 7.75
CA LYS A 55 -10.64 -3.09 7.84
C LYS A 55 -10.47 -1.65 7.37
N LEU A 56 -11.22 -1.27 6.32
CA LEU A 56 -11.16 0.06 5.75
C LEU A 56 -11.78 1.11 6.67
N GLU A 57 -12.90 0.78 7.31
CA GLU A 57 -13.66 1.70 8.16
C GLU A 57 -12.83 2.27 9.33
N PRO A 58 -12.06 1.48 10.10
CA PRO A 58 -11.14 2.00 11.10
C PRO A 58 -10.06 2.92 10.52
N ALA A 59 -9.52 2.59 9.34
CA ALA A 59 -8.49 3.39 8.69
C ALA A 59 -9.03 4.76 8.23
N ILE A 60 -10.23 4.79 7.63
CA ILE A 60 -10.89 6.04 7.24
C ILE A 60 -11.28 6.85 8.47
N THR A 61 -11.88 6.20 9.48
CA THR A 61 -12.27 6.87 10.74
C THR A 61 -11.06 7.53 11.41
N PHE A 62 -9.90 6.87 11.37
CA PHE A 62 -8.64 7.45 11.81
C PHE A 62 -8.23 8.67 10.97
N LEU A 63 -8.27 8.57 9.64
CA LEU A 63 -7.90 9.69 8.75
C LEU A 63 -8.82 10.91 8.92
N THR A 64 -10.10 10.70 9.24
CA THR A 64 -11.05 11.79 9.48
C THR A 64 -10.76 12.54 10.77
N ASN A 65 -10.27 11.87 11.82
CA ASN A 65 -10.07 12.46 13.14
C ASN A 65 -8.80 11.96 13.85
N PRO A 66 -7.59 12.24 13.30
CA PRO A 66 -6.34 11.72 13.86
C PRO A 66 -6.04 12.27 15.28
N TRP A 67 -6.48 13.50 15.58
CA TRP A 67 -6.30 14.15 16.89
C TRP A 67 -6.98 13.43 18.07
N LYS A 68 -8.11 12.75 17.85
CA LYS A 68 -8.80 11.98 18.90
C LYS A 68 -7.91 10.85 19.44
N LEU A 69 -7.13 10.22 18.55
CA LEU A 69 -6.18 9.20 18.94
C LEU A 69 -4.91 9.80 19.59
N TRP A 70 -4.58 11.06 19.27
CA TRP A 70 -3.45 11.79 19.86
C TRP A 70 -3.70 12.22 21.30
N GLU A 71 -4.95 12.60 21.61
CA GLU A 71 -5.39 13.08 22.93
C GLU A 71 -5.94 11.98 23.84
N THR A 72 -5.93 10.71 23.39
CA THR A 72 -6.40 9.60 24.23
C THR A 72 -5.65 9.56 25.57
N PRO A 73 -6.36 9.67 26.71
CA PRO A 73 -5.73 9.68 28.03
C PRO A 73 -5.29 8.28 28.48
N GLY A 74 -4.32 8.20 29.40
CA GLY A 74 -3.88 6.97 30.05
C GLY A 74 -2.52 6.43 29.58
N GLY A 75 -2.13 5.25 30.10
CA GLY A 75 -0.79 4.68 29.90
C GLY A 75 -0.42 4.35 28.44
N MET A 76 -1.42 4.15 27.57
CA MET A 76 -1.20 3.84 26.15
C MET A 76 -1.01 5.10 25.27
N GLN A 77 -1.09 6.31 25.83
CA GLN A 77 -0.98 7.57 25.09
C GLN A 77 0.33 7.68 24.31
N VAL A 78 1.46 7.28 24.90
CA VAL A 78 2.78 7.36 24.24
C VAL A 78 2.84 6.43 23.01
N HIS A 79 2.27 5.24 23.13
CA HIS A 79 2.22 4.26 22.04
C HIS A 79 1.34 4.76 20.89
N MET A 80 0.18 5.33 21.21
CA MET A 80 -0.74 5.90 20.22
C MET A 80 -0.12 7.08 19.48
N ARG A 81 0.49 8.03 20.20
CA ARG A 81 1.21 9.16 19.58
C ARG A 81 2.35 8.68 18.67
N ARG A 82 3.12 7.67 19.09
CA ARG A 82 4.17 7.08 18.27
C ARG A 82 3.62 6.39 17.02
N LEU A 83 2.47 5.71 17.12
CA LEU A 83 1.79 5.09 15.99
C LEU A 83 1.33 6.15 14.99
N ILE A 84 0.72 7.23 15.45
CA ILE A 84 0.27 8.34 14.62
C ILE A 84 1.45 8.96 13.87
N LEU A 85 2.57 9.21 14.54
CA LEU A 85 3.78 9.75 13.89
C LEU A 85 4.32 8.82 12.80
N LYS A 86 4.27 7.51 13.01
CA LYS A 86 4.66 6.51 12.00
C LYS A 86 3.70 6.45 10.81
N LEU A 87 2.42 6.73 11.02
CA LEU A 87 1.41 6.78 9.96
C LEU A 87 1.48 8.10 9.17
N ALA A 88 1.73 9.21 9.87
CA ALA A 88 1.80 10.55 9.30
C ALA A 88 3.04 10.78 8.45
N PHE A 89 4.19 10.20 8.83
CA PHE A 89 5.47 10.40 8.15
C PHE A 89 6.00 9.11 7.55
N LYS A 90 6.44 9.18 6.29
CA LYS A 90 7.09 8.06 5.60
C LYS A 90 8.46 7.73 6.18
N THR A 91 9.15 8.72 6.73
CA THR A 91 10.47 8.56 7.35
C THR A 91 10.51 9.18 8.73
N ARG A 92 11.45 8.74 9.57
CA ARG A 92 11.69 9.35 10.89
C ARG A 92 12.12 10.81 10.71
N ILE A 93 11.56 11.70 11.53
CA ILE A 93 11.94 13.11 11.57
C ILE A 93 13.40 13.22 11.97
N LYS A 94 14.21 13.85 11.11
CA LYS A 94 15.63 14.11 11.41
C LYS A 94 15.75 15.39 12.23
N TYR A 95 16.65 15.38 13.20
CA TYR A 95 16.94 16.55 14.03
C TYR A 95 18.37 17.03 13.80
N CYS A 96 18.54 18.34 13.61
CA CYS A 96 19.85 18.99 13.55
C CYS A 96 19.92 20.04 14.66
N ARG A 97 20.88 19.94 15.59
CA ARG A 97 20.98 20.81 16.77
C ARG A 97 20.94 22.32 16.45
N ASN A 98 21.56 22.72 15.33
CA ASN A 98 21.65 24.14 14.92
C ASN A 98 20.47 24.60 14.05
N GLN A 99 19.67 23.67 13.50
CA GLN A 99 18.63 23.98 12.51
C GLN A 99 17.25 23.38 12.89
N GLY A 100 17.13 22.83 14.10
CA GLY A 100 15.90 22.24 14.62
C GLY A 100 15.48 20.94 13.92
N ALA A 101 14.18 20.65 14.01
CA ALA A 101 13.56 19.51 13.34
C ALA A 101 13.46 19.77 11.82
N ARG A 102 13.93 18.82 11.03
CA ARG A 102 13.85 18.90 9.56
C ARG A 102 12.45 18.59 9.06
N THR A 103 12.07 19.19 7.94
CA THR A 103 10.82 18.90 7.23
C THR A 103 10.76 17.41 6.87
N PRO A 104 9.88 16.63 7.50
CA PRO A 104 9.77 15.21 7.23
C PRO A 104 8.95 14.95 5.98
N GLU A 105 9.20 13.82 5.33
CA GLU A 105 8.36 13.39 4.21
C GLU A 105 7.02 12.87 4.73
N ILE A 106 5.94 13.61 4.44
CA ILE A 106 4.56 13.23 4.78
C ILE A 106 4.16 11.95 4.02
N ALA A 107 3.40 11.06 4.66
CA ALA A 107 2.92 9.83 4.04
C ALA A 107 1.87 10.13 2.93
N LEU A 108 1.76 9.20 1.97
CA LEU A 108 0.87 9.32 0.81
C LEU A 108 -0.58 9.74 1.11
N PRO A 109 -1.31 9.14 2.09
CA PRO A 109 -2.70 9.54 2.34
C PRO A 109 -2.82 11.02 2.71
N PHE A 110 -1.91 11.55 3.52
CA PHE A 110 -1.92 12.95 3.93
C PHE A 110 -1.44 13.91 2.82
N LYS A 111 -0.49 13.48 1.97
CA LYS A 111 -0.11 14.23 0.76
C LYS A 111 -1.30 14.41 -0.19
N MET A 112 -2.09 13.35 -0.39
CA MET A 112 -3.28 13.40 -1.25
C MET A 112 -4.35 14.32 -0.67
N LEU A 113 -4.59 14.27 0.65
CA LEU A 113 -5.55 15.14 1.32
C LEU A 113 -5.18 16.63 1.17
N GLY A 114 -3.89 16.98 1.25
CA GLY A 114 -3.44 18.36 1.02
C GLY A 114 -3.71 18.88 -0.40
N GLY A 115 -3.88 18.00 -1.39
CA GLY A 115 -4.28 18.38 -2.74
C GLY A 115 -5.79 18.58 -2.93
N ILE A 116 -6.60 18.09 -1.97
CA ILE A 116 -8.07 18.17 -2.00
C ILE A 116 -8.57 19.37 -1.17
N THR A 117 -7.76 19.85 -0.24
CA THR A 117 -8.14 20.93 0.69
C THR A 117 -8.16 22.30 0.01
N ASP A 118 -9.22 23.07 0.26
CA ASP A 118 -9.34 24.46 -0.22
C ASP A 118 -8.14 25.28 0.28
N PRO A 119 -7.47 26.07 -0.58
CA PRO A 119 -6.34 26.92 -0.20
C PRO A 119 -6.67 27.92 0.93
N LYS A 120 -7.95 28.16 1.24
CA LYS A 120 -8.39 29.01 2.36
C LYS A 120 -8.37 28.31 3.72
N VAL A 121 -8.21 26.98 3.77
CA VAL A 121 -8.11 26.23 5.03
C VAL A 121 -6.63 26.17 5.44
N CYS A 122 -6.18 27.19 6.16
CA CYS A 122 -4.81 27.24 6.67
C CYS A 122 -4.60 26.16 7.75
N PHE A 123 -3.78 25.15 7.45
CA PHE A 123 -3.30 24.21 8.46
C PHE A 123 -2.38 24.93 9.44
N GLY A 124 -2.69 24.83 10.73
CA GLY A 124 -1.96 25.52 11.81
C GLY A 124 -0.50 25.08 11.92
N ALA A 125 0.39 26.05 11.70
CA ALA A 125 1.67 26.34 12.40
C ALA A 125 2.46 27.32 11.52
N GLY A 126 1.86 28.47 11.19
CA GLY A 126 2.50 29.55 10.42
C GLY A 126 3.11 30.66 11.27
N GLY A 127 3.11 30.51 12.60
CA GLY A 127 3.57 31.54 13.54
C GLY A 127 4.63 30.98 14.47
N GLY A 128 5.87 30.92 13.99
CA GLY A 128 7.05 30.67 14.81
C GLY A 128 8.17 31.57 14.31
N THR A 129 8.17 32.80 14.82
CA THR A 129 9.34 33.69 14.84
C THR A 129 10.30 33.22 15.91
#